data_AF-D3PV98-F1
#
_entry.id   AF-D3PV98-F1
#
_cell.length_a   1.000
_cell.length_b   1.000
_cell.length_c   1.000
_cell.angle_alpha   90.00
_cell.angle_beta   90.00
_cell.angle_gamma   90.00
#
_symmetry.space_group_name_H-M   'P 1'
#
loop_
_entity.id
_entity.type
_entity.pdbx_description
1 polymer ?
#
loop_
_entity_poly.entity_id
_entity_poly.type
_entity_poly.pdbx_seq_one_letter_code
_entity_poly.pdbx_strand_id
1 'polypeptide(L)'
;MKQLLIRVDDEVHARLRQRAKDEGRSVNALLNELVLIASQVDRESARDRIRSRAAAMGMLSVIPPAPLSPPLSLKQYRQAIDGARGWGQIIDDILDEDRERL
;
A
#
# COMPACT_ATOMS: atom_id res chain seq x y z
N MET A 1 -17.98 20.44 1.86
CA MET A 1 -17.26 20.86 0.63
C MET A 1 -16.30 21.97 1.02
N LYS A 2 -15.02 21.92 0.64
CA LYS A 2 -14.05 23.00 0.86
C LYS A 2 -13.65 23.57 -0.51
N GLN A 3 -13.45 24.89 -0.59
CA GLN A 3 -13.06 25.57 -1.82
C GLN A 3 -11.56 25.86 -1.80
N LEU A 4 -10.88 25.58 -2.91
CA LEU A 4 -9.47 25.87 -3.13
C LEU A 4 -9.35 26.99 -4.16
N LEU A 5 -8.65 28.08 -3.79
CA LEU A 5 -8.31 29.17 -4.70
C LEU A 5 -6.82 29.08 -5.00
N ILE A 6 -6.47 28.95 -6.28
CA ILE A 6 -5.08 28.80 -6.74
C ILE A 6 -4.79 29.93 -7.73
N ARG A 7 -3.59 30.53 -7.62
CA ARG A 7 -3.06 31.41 -8.65
C ARG A 7 -2.23 30.58 -9.62
N VAL A 8 -2.53 30.69 -10.90
CA VAL A 8 -1.81 30.02 -11.99
C VAL A 8 -1.52 31.05 -13.08
N ASP A 9 -0.48 30.79 -13.87
CA ASP A 9 -0.15 31.65 -15.01
C ASP A 9 -1.26 31.62 -16.07
N ASP A 10 -1.42 32.73 -16.79
CA ASP A 10 -2.48 32.88 -17.79
C ASP A 10 -2.40 31.82 -18.89
N GLU A 11 -1.18 31.42 -19.30
CA GLU A 11 -0.98 30.35 -20.28
C GLU A 11 -1.48 29.00 -19.76
N VAL A 12 -1.25 28.70 -18.48
CA VAL A 12 -1.71 27.45 -17.85
C VAL A 12 -3.24 27.44 -17.80
N HIS A 13 -3.84 28.56 -17.41
CA HIS A 13 -5.29 28.70 -17.39
C HIS A 13 -5.90 28.54 -18.79
N ALA A 14 -5.28 29.12 -19.83
CA ALA A 14 -5.75 29.00 -21.21
C ALA A 14 -5.72 27.54 -21.70
N ARG A 15 -4.63 26.80 -21.42
CA ARG A 15 -4.52 25.38 -21.78
C ARG A 15 -5.55 24.52 -21.06
N LEU A 16 -5.78 24.77 -19.77
CA LEU A 16 -6.79 24.06 -18.99
C LEU A 16 -8.21 24.32 -19.52
N ARG A 17 -8.50 25.57 -19.89
CA ARG A 17 -9.80 25.94 -20.47
C ARG A 17 -10.04 25.27 -21.81
N GLN A 18 -9.03 25.24 -22.67
CA GLN A 18 -9.11 24.57 -23.97
C GLN A 18 -9.37 23.07 -23.77
N ARG A 19 -8.57 22.41 -22.91
CA ARG A 19 -8.74 21.00 -22.59
C ARG A 19 -10.14 20.69 -22.03
N ALA A 20 -10.64 21.52 -21.11
CA ALA A 20 -11.98 21.35 -20.55
C ALA A 20 -13.07 21.45 -21.64
N LYS A 21 -12.91 22.37 -22.59
CA LYS A 21 -13.80 22.53 -23.74
C LYS A 21 -13.78 21.32 -24.66
N ASP A 22 -12.60 20.82 -25.00
CA ASP A 22 -12.42 19.64 -25.87
C ASP A 22 -13.05 18.39 -25.25
N GLU A 23 -13.01 18.30 -23.91
CA GLU A 23 -13.58 17.18 -23.15
C GLU A 23 -15.03 17.43 -22.68
N GLY A 24 -15.67 18.52 -23.12
CA GLY A 24 -17.07 18.82 -22.80
C GLY A 24 -17.37 19.01 -21.30
N ARG A 25 -16.37 19.39 -20.50
CA ARG A 25 -16.46 19.49 -19.05
C ARG A 25 -16.12 20.89 -18.54
N SER A 26 -16.56 21.21 -17.33
CA SER A 26 -16.19 22.48 -16.69
C SER A 26 -14.71 22.44 -16.26
N VAL A 27 -14.07 23.62 -16.25
CA VAL A 27 -12.67 23.75 -15.79
C VAL A 27 -12.52 23.24 -14.35
N ASN A 28 -13.50 23.50 -13.48
CA ASN A 28 -13.49 23.00 -12.10
C ASN A 28 -13.59 21.48 -12.01
N ALA A 29 -14.39 20.84 -12.87
CA ALA A 29 -14.49 19.37 -12.91
C ALA A 29 -13.15 18.75 -13.33
N LEU A 30 -12.52 19.31 -14.38
CA LEU A 30 -11.17 18.92 -14.80
C LEU A 30 -10.15 19.13 -13.67
N LEU A 31 -10.15 20.29 -13.01
CA LEU A 31 -9.18 20.61 -11.96
C LEU A 31 -9.31 19.67 -10.75
N ASN A 32 -10.54 19.37 -10.34
CA ASN A 32 -10.80 18.45 -9.22
C ASN A 32 -10.25 17.05 -9.51
N GLU A 33 -10.41 16.55 -10.74
CA GLU A 33 -9.85 15.27 -11.14
C GLU A 33 -8.32 15.29 -11.16
N LEU A 34 -7.70 16.34 -11.72
CA LEU A 34 -6.25 16.47 -11.77
C LEU A 34 -5.64 16.53 -10.36
N VAL A 35 -6.25 17.28 -9.44
CA VAL A 35 -5.83 17.36 -8.03
C VAL A 35 -6.00 16.00 -7.34
N LEU A 36 -7.09 15.28 -7.60
CA LEU A 36 -7.30 13.94 -7.06
C LEU A 36 -6.22 12.97 -7.54
N ILE A 37 -5.92 12.94 -8.83
CA ILE A 37 -4.85 12.10 -9.39
C ILE A 37 -3.51 12.46 -8.76
N ALA A 38 -3.16 13.75 -8.70
CA ALA A 38 -1.92 14.20 -8.08
C ALA A 38 -1.80 13.76 -6.61
N SER A 39 -2.89 13.87 -5.84
CA SER A 39 -2.92 13.42 -4.43
C SER A 39 -2.80 11.90 -4.24
N GLN A 40 -3.06 11.10 -5.29
CA GLN A 40 -2.89 9.65 -5.24
C GLN A 40 -1.46 9.22 -5.58
N VAL A 41 -0.74 10.00 -6.39
CA VAL A 41 0.67 9.72 -6.72
C VAL A 41 1.56 9.85 -5.47
N ASP A 42 1.26 10.80 -4.58
CA ASP A 42 1.95 10.95 -3.29
C ASP A 42 1.56 9.88 -2.24
N ARG A 43 0.61 8.98 -2.54
CA ARG A 43 0.25 7.88 -1.62
C ARG A 43 1.17 6.67 -1.70
N GLU A 44 2.09 6.59 -2.66
CA GLU A 44 3.19 5.64 -2.49
C GLU A 44 4.05 6.13 -1.33
N SER A 45 3.86 5.53 -0.16
CA SER A 45 4.73 5.80 0.98
C SER A 45 6.16 5.48 0.57
N ALA A 46 7.16 6.07 1.24
CA ALA A 46 8.56 5.68 1.00
C ALA A 46 8.75 4.15 1.06
N ARG A 47 7.94 3.48 1.88
CA ARG A 47 7.88 2.02 2.00
C ARG A 47 7.37 1.35 0.73
N ASP A 48 6.35 1.89 0.08
CA ASP A 48 5.80 1.33 -1.17
C ASP A 48 6.81 1.49 -2.32
N ARG A 49 7.51 2.62 -2.40
CA ARG A 49 8.60 2.81 -3.39
C ARG A 49 9.74 1.82 -3.18
N ILE A 50 10.15 1.61 -1.93
CA ILE A 50 11.18 0.62 -1.58
C ILE A 50 10.69 -0.80 -1.93
N ARG A 51 9.44 -1.12 -1.61
CA ARG A 51 8.84 -2.43 -1.89
C ARG A 51 8.74 -2.69 -3.39
N SER A 52 8.29 -1.72 -4.17
CA SER A 52 8.22 -1.81 -5.64
C SER A 52 9.61 -2.00 -6.26
N ARG A 53 10.63 -1.28 -5.78
CA ARG A 53 12.03 -1.49 -6.22
C ARG A 53 12.55 -2.87 -5.85
N ALA A 54 12.34 -3.32 -4.62
CA ALA A 54 12.77 -4.64 -4.16
C ALA A 54 12.05 -5.77 -4.92
N ALA A 55 10.78 -5.61 -5.27
CA ALA A 55 10.04 -6.54 -6.14
C ALA A 55 10.62 -6.58 -7.55
N ALA A 56 10.91 -5.42 -8.16
CA ALA A 56 11.50 -5.34 -9.50
C ALA A 56 12.91 -5.97 -9.57
N MET A 57 13.66 -5.95 -8.46
CA MET A 57 14.96 -6.60 -8.35
C MET A 57 14.88 -8.10 -7.97
N GLY A 58 13.68 -8.67 -7.86
CA GLY A 58 13.48 -10.06 -7.45
C GLY A 58 13.84 -10.34 -5.98
N MET A 59 14.04 -9.30 -5.17
CA MET A 59 14.38 -9.42 -3.75
C MET A 59 13.17 -9.70 -2.86
N LEU A 60 11.94 -9.50 -3.37
CA LEU A 60 10.71 -9.84 -2.65
C LEU A 60 10.12 -11.13 -3.21
N SER A 61 10.04 -12.15 -2.36
CA SER A 61 9.14 -13.27 -2.59
C SER A 61 7.71 -12.85 -2.24
N VAL A 62 6.83 -12.84 -3.22
CA VAL A 62 5.39 -12.61 -2.98
C VAL A 62 4.82 -13.90 -2.43
N ILE A 63 4.71 -13.99 -1.09
CA ILE A 63 3.94 -15.05 -0.45
C ILE A 63 2.46 -14.69 -0.64
N PRO A 64 1.67 -15.49 -1.39
CA PRO A 64 0.24 -15.27 -1.48
C PRO A 64 -0.34 -15.25 -0.06
N PRO A 65 -1.29 -14.36 0.26
CA PRO A 65 -1.97 -14.45 1.54
C PRO A 65 -2.52 -15.88 1.67
N ALA A 66 -2.08 -16.58 2.72
CA ALA A 66 -2.60 -17.90 3.00
C ALA A 66 -4.13 -17.82 3.01
N PRO A 67 -4.85 -18.82 2.46
CA PRO A 67 -6.30 -18.84 2.57
C PRO A 67 -6.66 -18.61 4.04
N LEU A 68 -7.58 -17.66 4.28
CA LEU A 68 -8.07 -17.37 5.62
C LEU A 68 -8.71 -18.65 6.15
N SER A 69 -7.92 -19.45 6.88
CA SER A 69 -8.44 -20.61 7.58
C SER A 69 -9.56 -20.13 8.51
N PRO A 70 -10.68 -20.86 8.59
CA PRO A 70 -11.74 -20.50 9.52
C PRO A 70 -11.14 -20.37 10.93
N PRO A 71 -11.61 -19.41 11.74
CA PRO A 71 -11.08 -19.21 13.09
C PRO A 71 -11.21 -20.52 13.89
N LEU A 72 -10.13 -20.90 14.59
CA LEU A 72 -10.10 -22.11 15.41
C LEU A 72 -11.20 -22.04 16.48
N SER A 73 -11.88 -23.16 16.71
CA SER A 73 -12.72 -23.29 17.90
C SER A 73 -11.85 -23.24 19.17
N LEU A 74 -12.42 -22.83 20.32
CA LEU A 74 -11.70 -22.77 21.59
C LEU A 74 -11.03 -24.10 21.98
N LYS A 75 -11.65 -25.24 21.60
CA LYS A 75 -11.09 -26.58 21.85
C LYS A 75 -9.84 -26.82 21.01
N GLN A 76 -9.90 -26.50 19.71
CA GLN A 76 -8.76 -26.63 18.80
C GLN A 76 -7.61 -25.71 19.21
N TYR A 77 -7.94 -24.47 19.61
CA TYR A 77 -6.97 -23.52 20.11
C TYR A 77 -6.23 -24.06 21.35
N ARG A 78 -6.95 -24.58 22.35
CA ARG A 78 -6.34 -25.16 23.55
C ARG A 78 -5.48 -26.37 23.23
N GLN A 79 -5.94 -27.28 22.36
CA GLN A 79 -5.14 -28.44 21.94
C GLN A 79 -3.84 -28.02 21.25
N ALA A 80 -3.87 -26.97 20.41
CA ALA A 80 -2.66 -26.45 19.76
C ALA A 80 -1.68 -25.87 20.79
N ILE A 81 -2.16 -25.07 21.74
CA ILE A 81 -1.32 -24.48 22.80
C ILE A 81 -0.73 -25.55 23.72
N ASP A 82 -1.53 -26.55 24.10
CA ASP A 82 -1.06 -27.64 24.96
C ASP A 82 -0.05 -28.54 24.23
N GLY A 83 -0.27 -28.83 22.95
CA GLY A 83 0.65 -29.60 22.12
C GLY A 83 1.98 -28.90 21.84
N ALA A 84 1.96 -27.57 21.76
CA ALA A 84 3.16 -26.75 21.54
C ALA A 84 3.87 -26.35 22.85
N ARG A 85 3.38 -26.80 24.02
CA ARG A 85 3.96 -26.43 25.31
C ARG A 85 5.39 -26.97 25.41
N GLY A 86 6.34 -26.08 25.73
CA GLY A 86 7.76 -26.43 25.83
C GLY A 86 8.53 -26.30 24.52
N TRP A 87 7.87 -25.99 23.40
CA TRP A 87 8.55 -25.78 22.12
C TRP A 87 9.18 -24.40 21.99
N GLY A 88 8.88 -23.47 22.91
CA GLY A 88 9.37 -22.09 22.87
C GLY A 88 10.89 -22.00 22.71
N GLN A 89 11.64 -22.64 23.62
CA GLN A 89 13.10 -22.61 23.57
C GLN A 89 13.65 -23.21 22.27
N ILE A 90 13.07 -24.32 21.80
CA ILE A 90 13.51 -24.98 20.56
C ILE A 90 13.29 -24.07 19.35
N ILE A 91 12.17 -23.34 19.32
CA ILE A 91 11.88 -22.39 18.25
C ILE A 91 12.81 -21.18 18.34
N ASP A 92 13.06 -20.67 19.54
CA ASP A 92 13.98 -19.55 19.76
C ASP A 92 15.39 -19.89 19.29
N ASP A 93 15.91 -21.07 19.65
CA ASP A 93 17.23 -21.55 19.22
C ASP A 93 17.34 -21.64 17.69
N ILE A 94 16.31 -22.16 17.02
CA ILE A 94 16.26 -22.25 15.54
C ILE A 94 16.27 -20.85 14.90
N LEU A 95 15.50 -19.91 15.45
CA LEU A 95 15.40 -18.56 14.92
C LEU A 95 16.70 -17.77 15.12
N ASP A 96 17.39 -18.00 16.22
CA ASP A 96 18.69 -17.39 16.50
C ASP A 96 19.76 -17.95 15.54
N GLU A 97 19.79 -19.27 15.29
CA GLU A 97 20.69 -19.88 14.29
C GLU A 97 20.48 -19.30 12.88
N ASP A 98 19.23 -19.09 12.45
CA ASP A 98 18.94 -18.52 11.14
C ASP A 98 19.32 -17.03 11.04
N ARG A 99 19.25 -16.29 12.16
CA ARG A 99 19.67 -14.88 12.20
C ARG A 99 21.18 -14.72 12.08
N GLU A 100 21.95 -15.63 12.65
CA GLU A 100 23.41 -15.62 12.57
C GLU A 100 23.96 -15.99 11.18
N ARG A 101 23.13 -16.57 10.30
CA ARG A 101 23.50 -16.98 8.93
C ARG A 101 23.31 -15.88 7.87
N LEU A 102 22.70 -14.75 8.22
CA LEU A 102 22.44 -13.60 7.32
C LEU A 102 23.51 -12.51 7.47
#